data_AF-A0A0W0GJE8-F1
#
_entry.id   AF-A0A0W0GJE8-F1
#
_cell.length_a   1.000
_cell.length_b   1.000
_cell.length_c   1.000
_cell.angle_alpha   90.00
_cell.angle_beta   90.00
_cell.angle_gamma   90.00
#
_symmetry.space_group_name_H-M   'P 1'
#
loop_
_entity.id
_entity.type
_entity.pdbx_description
1 polymer ?
#
loop_
_entity_poly.entity_id
_entity_poly.type
_entity_poly.pdbx_seq_one_letter_code
_entity_poly.pdbx_strand_id
1 'polypeptide(L)' 'MYSTKEAAEKLGLSQDHVRLLARTGQIKAKRLGHDWVILGLDYKRKRQPKQMKSR' A
#
# COMPACT_ATOMS: atom_id res chain seq x y z
N MET A 1 -8.97 -1.72 10.54
CA MET A 1 -8.89 -2.39 9.23
C MET A 1 -9.22 -1.36 8.18
N TYR A 2 -8.42 -1.26 7.12
CA TYR A 2 -8.64 -0.35 6.00
C TYR A 2 -8.79 -1.15 4.71
N SER A 3 -9.68 -0.69 3.83
CA SER A 3 -9.73 -1.18 2.46
C SER A 3 -8.48 -0.76 1.69
N THR A 4 -8.16 -1.43 0.58
CA THR A 4 -7.06 -1.02 -0.32
C THR A 4 -7.19 0.41 -0.79
N LYS A 5 -8.43 0.89 -0.97
CA LYS A 5 -8.73 2.27 -1.36
C LYS A 5 -8.37 3.26 -0.25
N GLU A 6 -8.89 3.08 0.96
CA GLU A 6 -8.58 3.98 2.07
C GLU A 6 -7.10 3.97 2.45
N ALA A 7 -6.46 2.81 2.40
CA ALA A 7 -5.03 2.70 2.68
C ALA A 7 -4.19 3.41 1.61
N ALA A 8 -4.60 3.33 0.34
CA ALA A 8 -3.98 4.04 -0.76
C ALA A 8 -4.06 5.56 -0.56
N GLU A 9 -5.23 6.08 -0.22
CA GLU A 9 -5.43 7.52 0.06
C GLU A 9 -4.60 7.98 1.26
N LYS A 10 -4.59 7.23 2.36
CA LYS A 10 -3.81 7.57 3.56
C LYS A 10 -2.29 7.49 3.36
N LEU A 11 -1.82 6.55 2.54
CA LEU A 11 -0.38 6.37 2.25
C LEU A 11 0.11 7.22 1.06
N GLY A 12 -0.79 7.93 0.37
CA GLY A 12 -0.48 8.62 -0.88
C GLY A 12 0.11 7.66 -1.93
N LEU A 13 -0.47 6.46 -2.03
CA LEU A 13 -0.06 5.38 -2.93
C LEU A 13 -1.22 5.00 -3.84
N SER A 14 -0.92 4.32 -4.94
CA SER A 14 -1.95 3.69 -5.77
C SER A 14 -2.47 2.41 -5.12
N GLN A 15 -3.72 2.03 -5.36
CA GLN A 15 -4.31 0.79 -4.83
C GLN A 15 -3.52 -0.46 -5.22
N ASP A 16 -3.01 -0.54 -6.46
CA ASP A 16 -2.15 -1.63 -6.91
C ASP A 16 -0.83 -1.69 -6.14
N HIS A 17 -0.26 -0.54 -5.79
CA HIS A 17 0.93 -0.47 -4.98
C HIS A 17 0.63 -0.98 -3.57
N VAL A 18 -0.50 -0.60 -2.97
CA VAL A 18 -0.92 -1.12 -1.66
C VAL A 18 -1.14 -2.64 -1.71
N ARG A 19 -1.77 -3.17 -2.77
CA ARG A 19 -1.90 -4.63 -2.97
C ARG A 19 -0.55 -5.31 -3.12
N LEU A 20 0.40 -4.71 -3.83
CA LEU A 20 1.76 -5.24 -3.95
C LEU A 20 2.45 -5.29 -2.58
N LEU A 21 2.32 -4.24 -1.77
CA LEU A 21 2.88 -4.20 -0.41
C LEU A 21 2.24 -5.25 0.49
N ALA A 22 0.93 -5.43 0.38
CA ALA A 22 0.19 -6.46 1.09
C ALA A 22 0.65 -7.87 0.68
N ARG A 23 0.82 -8.12 -0.63
CA ARG A 23 1.32 -9.38 -1.18
C ARG A 23 2.77 -9.68 -0.80
N THR A 24 3.60 -8.66 -0.74
CA THR A 24 5.04 -8.79 -0.40
C THR A 24 5.30 -8.79 1.11
N GLY A 25 4.26 -8.61 1.95
CA GLY A 25 4.39 -8.59 3.41
C GLY A 25 5.06 -7.33 3.96
N GLN A 26 5.18 -6.27 3.16
CA GLN A 26 5.76 -4.99 3.61
C GLN A 26 4.82 -4.19 4.51
N ILE A 27 3.52 -4.46 4.44
CA ILE A 27 2.52 -3.90 5.33
C ILE A 27 1.73 -5.02 5.99
N LYS A 28 1.24 -4.78 7.21
CA LYS A 28 0.34 -5.71 7.88
C LYS A 28 -0.98 -5.71 7.12
N ALA A 29 -1.23 -6.77 6.35
CA ALA A 29 -2.46 -7.00 5.63
C ALA A 29 -2.91 -8.45 5.76
N LYS A 30 -4.21 -8.70 5.60
CA LYS A 30 -4.82 -10.02 5.62
C LYS A 30 -5.59 -10.24 4.33
N ARG A 31 -5.40 -11.39 3.70
CA ARG A 31 -6.18 -11.80 2.54
C ARG A 31 -7.59 -12.19 2.99
N LEU A 32 -8.60 -11.57 2.40
CA LEU A 32 -10.01 -11.85 2.63
C LEU A 32 -10.65 -12.25 1.29
N GLY A 33 -10.62 -13.55 1.00
CA GLY A 33 -11.06 -14.07 -0.29
C GLY A 33 -10.18 -13.58 -1.46
N HIS A 34 -10.78 -12.78 -2.34
CA HIS A 34 -10.08 -12.16 -3.49
C HIS A 34 -9.45 -10.80 -3.14
N ASP A 35 -9.87 -10.17 -2.04
CA ASP A 35 -9.38 -8.85 -1.65
C ASP A 35 -8.34 -8.90 -0.52
N TRP A 36 -7.66 -7.76 -0.36
CA TRP A 36 -6.69 -7.54 0.71
C TRP A 36 -7.22 -6.49 1.67
N VAL A 37 -7.19 -6.79 2.96
CA VAL A 37 -7.54 -5.85 4.02
C VAL A 37 -6.29 -5.42 4.75
N ILE A 38 -6.04 -4.12 4.81
CA ILE A 38 -4.85 -3.56 5.46
C ILE A 38 -5.14 -3.43 6.95
N LEU A 39 -4.37 -4.12 7.78
CA LEU A 39 -4.47 -4.10 9.24
C LEU A 39 -3.70 -2.92 9.83
N GLY A 40 -2.60 -2.52 9.20
CA GLY A 40 -1.75 -1.42 9.67
C GLY A 40 -1.13 -0.62 8.53
N LEU A 41 -1.09 0.70 8.71
CA LEU A 41 -0.51 1.67 7.77
C LEU A 41 0.95 2.03 8.12
N ASP A 42 1.62 1.22 8.93
CA ASP A 42 3.04 1.38 9.30
C ASP A 42 3.96 1.00 8.14
N TYR A 43 3.78 1.65 6.99
CA TYR A 43 4.63 1.46 5.82
C TYR A 43 5.73 2.50 5.79
N LYS A 44 6.94 2.13 6.23
CA LYS A 44 8.13 2.96 6.04
C LYS A 44 8.70 2.72 4.65
N ARG A 45 8.46 3.66 3.73
CA ARG A 45 9.05 3.64 2.38
C ARG A 45 10.58 3.59 2.47
N LYS A 46 11.17 2.42 2.20
CA LYS A 46 12.64 2.23 2.20
C LYS A 46 13.34 2.88 1.01
N ARG A 47 12.60 3.11 -0.08
CA ARG A 47 13.12 3.70 -1.32
C ARG A 47 12.23 4.87 -1.70
N GLN A 48 12.76 6.09 -1.68
CA GLN A 48 12.07 7.24 -2.25
C GLN A 48 12.04 7.05 -3.77
N PRO A 49 10.88 7.20 -4.43
CA PRO A 49 10.88 7.30 -5.88
C PRO A 49 11.79 8.47 -6.26
N LYS A 50 12.75 8.22 -7.15
CA LYS A 50 13.54 9.28 -7.79
C LYS A 50 12.48 10.20 -8.40
N GLN A 51 12.35 11.43 -7.88
CA GLN A 51 11.35 12.39 -8.38
C GLN A 51 11.41 12.37 -9.90
N MET A 52 10.39 11.84 -10.54
CA MET A 52 10.30 11.87 -11.98
C MET A 52 9.89 13.30 -12.28
N LYS A 53 10.89 14.16 -12.51
CA LYS A 53 10.72 15.51 -13.03
C LYS A 53 9.85 15.41 -14.27
N SER A 54 8.59 15.84 -14.17
CA SER A 54 7.84 16.22 -15.37
C SER A 54 8.49 17.48 -15.88
N ARG A 55 8.95 17.40 -17.13
CA ARG A 55 9.42 18.51 -17.95
C ARG A 55 8.25 19.42 -18.33
#